data_AF-A0A196MQQ2-F1
#
_entry.id   AF-A0A196MQQ2-F1
#
_cell.length_a   1.000
_cell.length_b   1.000
_cell.length_c   1.000
_cell.angle_alpha   90.00
_cell.angle_beta   90.00
_cell.angle_gamma   90.00
#
_symmetry.space_group_name_H-M   'P 1'
#
loop_
_entity.id
_entity.type
_entity.pdbx_description
1 polymer ?
#
loop_
_entity_poly.entity_id
_entity_poly.type
_entity_poly.pdbx_seq_one_letter_code
_entity_poly.pdbx_strand_id
1 'polypeptide(L)'
;MRVPTVADEANHRIANNLQVLLSLVAAEARETEDAAGREALERTVNRLCAIASVHRHLHVAETDDSIDLSDYLHELCAHLQASLPQHRTLLVSLDQVEVSAETAASLGMLAVELIINACKHAYPADCPGAVALSLSTLAGQARLTIEDKGRGRPRVAAQRGLGSLLIDATVKRLNAIAVWEQASPGTRFNLYLNLHPQ
;
A
#
# COMPACT_ATOMS: atom_id res chain seq x y z
N MET A 1 35.44 9.59 -8.68
CA MET A 1 34.86 8.29 -8.28
C MET A 1 34.45 8.42 -6.83
N ARG A 2 33.15 8.54 -6.54
CA ARG A 2 32.63 8.69 -5.18
C ARG A 2 32.73 7.31 -4.49
N VAL A 3 33.38 7.25 -3.33
CA VAL A 3 33.52 6.00 -2.56
C VAL A 3 32.19 5.77 -1.84
N PRO A 4 31.57 4.58 -1.96
CA PRO A 4 30.32 4.29 -1.25
C PRO A 4 30.53 4.45 0.25
N THR A 5 29.56 5.11 0.89
CA THR A 5 29.60 5.40 2.33
C THR A 5 29.18 4.18 3.15
N VAL A 6 29.46 4.20 4.46
CA VAL A 6 28.98 3.15 5.39
C VAL A 6 27.45 3.04 5.40
N ALA A 7 26.75 4.16 5.15
CA ALA A 7 25.29 4.19 5.01
C ALA A 7 24.85 3.49 3.71
N ASP A 8 25.56 3.71 2.60
CA ASP A 8 25.27 3.04 1.31
C ASP A 8 25.43 1.52 1.43
N GLU A 9 26.46 1.06 2.16
CA GLU A 9 26.67 -0.37 2.41
C GLU A 9 25.58 -0.97 3.29
N ALA A 10 25.15 -0.28 4.34
CA ALA A 10 24.07 -0.74 5.20
C ALA A 10 22.73 -0.80 4.43
N ASN A 11 22.44 0.20 3.61
CA ASN A 11 21.24 0.25 2.77
C ASN A 11 21.24 -0.86 1.72
N HIS A 12 22.37 -1.11 1.06
CA HIS A 12 22.51 -2.24 0.15
C HIS A 12 22.28 -3.58 0.87
N ARG A 13 22.79 -3.74 2.10
CA ARG A 13 22.55 -4.95 2.90
C ARG A 13 21.08 -5.11 3.30
N ILE A 14 20.40 -4.03 3.67
CA ILE A 14 18.97 -4.07 4.01
C ILE A 14 18.15 -4.42 2.76
N ALA A 15 18.44 -3.81 1.61
CA ALA A 15 17.79 -4.16 0.35
C ALA A 15 18.02 -5.63 -0.03
N ASN A 16 19.25 -6.13 0.11
CA ASN A 16 19.57 -7.55 -0.11
C ASN A 16 18.83 -8.46 0.86
N ASN A 17 18.74 -8.10 2.13
CA ASN A 17 18.02 -8.89 3.14
C ASN A 17 16.51 -8.93 2.84
N LEU A 18 15.92 -7.80 2.44
CA LEU A 18 14.52 -7.75 2.01
C LEU A 18 14.29 -8.60 0.76
N GLN A 19 15.23 -8.60 -0.19
CA GLN A 19 15.17 -9.44 -1.40
C GLN A 19 15.20 -10.93 -1.05
N VAL A 20 16.05 -11.34 -0.10
CA VAL A 20 16.13 -12.72 0.40
C VAL A 20 14.85 -13.10 1.11
N LEU A 21 14.34 -12.26 2.03
CA LEU A 21 13.08 -12.51 2.74
C LEU A 21 11.92 -12.63 1.76
N LEU A 22 11.83 -11.74 0.77
CA LEU A 22 10.84 -11.82 -0.31
C LEU A 22 10.90 -13.15 -1.05
N SER A 23 12.10 -13.57 -1.44
CA SER A 23 12.31 -14.82 -2.18
C SER A 23 11.90 -16.05 -1.36
N LEU A 24 12.24 -16.07 -0.07
CA LEU A 24 11.89 -17.15 0.86
C LEU A 24 10.38 -17.25 1.07
N VAL A 25 9.73 -16.13 1.43
CA VAL A 25 8.28 -16.12 1.67
C VAL A 25 7.50 -16.42 0.38
N ALA A 26 7.97 -15.95 -0.77
CA ALA A 26 7.36 -16.28 -2.05
C ALA A 26 7.56 -17.76 -2.45
N ALA A 27 8.67 -18.39 -2.07
CA ALA A 27 8.88 -19.82 -2.27
C ALA A 27 7.93 -20.63 -1.37
N GLU A 28 7.86 -20.30 -0.09
CA GLU A 28 6.94 -20.92 0.87
C GLU A 28 5.48 -20.81 0.40
N ALA A 29 5.09 -19.64 -0.14
CA ALA A 29 3.75 -19.43 -0.69
C ALA A 29 3.43 -20.39 -1.84
N ARG A 30 4.42 -20.71 -2.70
CA ARG A 30 4.23 -21.64 -3.83
C ARG A 30 4.14 -23.09 -3.38
N GLU A 31 4.82 -23.46 -2.29
CA GLU A 31 4.85 -24.82 -1.75
C GLU A 31 3.69 -25.11 -0.79
N THR A 32 3.00 -24.08 -0.30
CA THR A 32 1.86 -24.22 0.61
C THR A 32 0.62 -24.72 -0.11
N GLU A 33 0.18 -25.94 0.23
CA GLU A 33 -1.04 -26.55 -0.31
C GLU A 33 -2.33 -25.94 0.27
N ASP A 34 -2.29 -25.55 1.56
CA ASP A 34 -3.42 -24.90 2.21
C ASP A 34 -3.72 -23.53 1.59
N ALA A 35 -4.91 -23.37 1.03
CA ALA A 35 -5.31 -22.15 0.35
C ALA A 35 -5.27 -20.93 1.28
N ALA A 36 -5.64 -21.08 2.55
CA ALA A 36 -5.63 -19.99 3.51
C ALA A 36 -4.19 -19.59 3.91
N GLY A 37 -3.31 -20.56 4.11
CA GLY A 37 -1.88 -20.36 4.37
C GLY A 37 -1.17 -19.67 3.21
N ARG A 38 -1.39 -20.15 1.97
CA ARG A 38 -0.83 -19.53 0.76
C ARG A 38 -1.26 -18.08 0.61
N GLU A 39 -2.54 -17.78 0.82
CA GLU A 39 -3.06 -16.41 0.77
C GLU A 39 -2.41 -15.49 1.82
N ALA A 40 -2.16 -16.01 3.03
CA ALA A 40 -1.48 -15.26 4.08
C ALA A 40 -0.02 -14.94 3.73
N LEU A 41 0.68 -15.88 3.07
CA LEU A 41 2.05 -15.69 2.61
C LEU A 41 2.13 -14.71 1.43
N GLU A 42 1.23 -14.81 0.45
CA GLU A 42 1.13 -13.85 -0.67
C GLU A 42 0.89 -12.42 -0.18
N ARG A 43 0.03 -12.24 0.85
CA ARG A 43 -0.12 -10.94 1.51
C ARG A 43 1.17 -10.46 2.16
N THR A 44 1.93 -11.36 2.77
CA THR A 44 3.21 -11.05 3.40
C THR A 44 4.24 -10.61 2.35
N VAL A 45 4.29 -11.28 1.20
CA VAL A 45 5.12 -10.86 0.05
C VAL A 45 4.76 -9.45 -0.40
N ASN A 46 3.47 -9.17 -0.63
CA ASN A 46 3.02 -7.84 -1.09
C ASN A 46 3.40 -6.73 -0.09
N ARG A 47 3.35 -7.01 1.22
CA ARG A 47 3.79 -6.07 2.27
C ARG A 47 5.30 -5.85 2.26
N LEU A 48 6.08 -6.92 2.15
CA LEU A 48 7.54 -6.83 2.06
C LEU A 48 7.97 -6.06 0.80
N CYS A 49 7.25 -6.21 -0.32
CA CYS A 49 7.47 -5.41 -1.53
C CYS A 49 7.25 -3.92 -1.28
N ALA A 50 6.18 -3.56 -0.57
CA ALA A 50 5.88 -2.18 -0.22
C ALA A 50 6.99 -1.57 0.66
N ILE A 51 7.47 -2.31 1.66
CA ILE A 51 8.58 -1.89 2.54
C ILE A 51 9.88 -1.73 1.72
N ALA A 52 10.19 -2.69 0.84
CA ALA A 52 11.37 -2.63 -0.01
C ALA A 52 11.35 -1.45 -1.00
N SER A 53 10.18 -1.12 -1.55
CA SER A 53 10.01 0.02 -2.46
C SER A 53 10.27 1.36 -1.75
N VAL A 54 9.80 1.53 -0.50
CA VAL A 54 10.11 2.71 0.32
C VAL A 54 11.60 2.80 0.58
N HIS A 55 12.23 1.70 1.01
CA HIS A 55 13.65 1.68 1.33
C HIS A 55 14.51 2.11 0.14
N ARG A 56 14.10 1.79 -1.09
CA ARG A 56 14.78 2.27 -2.30
C ARG A 56 14.62 3.78 -2.50
N HIS A 57 13.41 4.33 -2.36
CA HIS A 57 13.16 5.77 -2.51
C HIS A 57 13.89 6.59 -1.45
N LEU A 58 14.00 6.07 -0.23
CA LEU A 58 14.71 6.73 0.87
C LEU A 58 16.19 6.96 0.63
N HIS A 59 16.83 6.08 -0.14
CA HIS A 59 18.25 6.18 -0.37
C HIS A 59 18.60 7.13 -1.54
N VAL A 60 17.65 7.39 -2.45
CA VAL A 60 17.86 8.31 -3.58
C VAL A 60 17.82 9.77 -3.13
N ALA A 61 17.08 10.09 -2.06
CA ALA A 61 17.02 11.42 -1.47
C ALA A 61 18.24 11.70 -0.57
N GLU A 62 19.41 12.01 -1.16
CA GLU A 62 20.48 12.65 -0.39
C GLU A 62 20.03 14.10 -0.05
N THR A 63 19.91 14.41 1.24
CA THR A 63 19.91 15.76 1.88
C THR A 63 18.62 16.53 2.17
N ASP A 64 17.43 16.03 1.83
CA ASP A 64 16.15 16.53 2.38
C ASP A 64 15.14 15.37 2.42
N ASP A 65 14.76 14.91 3.62
CA ASP A 65 14.01 13.66 3.93
C ASP A 65 12.53 13.65 3.43
N SER A 66 12.29 14.14 2.22
CA SER A 66 11.00 14.14 1.56
C SER A 66 10.98 13.11 0.43
N ILE A 67 9.86 12.40 0.33
CA ILE A 67 9.57 11.41 -0.70
C ILE A 67 8.42 11.97 -1.53
N ASP A 68 8.58 11.99 -2.84
CA ASP A 68 7.45 12.18 -3.75
C ASP A 68 6.51 10.98 -3.63
N LEU A 69 5.40 11.19 -2.92
CA LEU A 69 4.40 10.17 -2.65
C LEU A 69 3.74 9.69 -3.94
N SER A 70 3.65 10.55 -4.96
CA SER A 70 3.00 10.20 -6.21
C SER A 70 3.82 9.19 -7.01
N ASP A 71 5.14 9.39 -7.10
CA ASP A 71 6.06 8.44 -7.75
C ASP A 71 6.11 7.11 -7.00
N TYR A 72 6.24 7.18 -5.67
CA TYR A 72 6.24 6.00 -4.82
C TYR A 72 4.96 5.15 -4.98
N LEU A 73 3.78 5.79 -4.92
CA LEU A 73 2.51 5.09 -5.06
C LEU A 73 2.28 4.56 -6.49
N HIS A 74 2.79 5.24 -7.53
CA HIS A 74 2.77 4.71 -8.89
C HIS A 74 3.55 3.39 -8.99
N GLU A 75 4.80 3.35 -8.49
CA GLU A 75 5.60 2.13 -8.51
C GLU A 75 4.95 1.00 -7.69
N LEU A 76 4.42 1.32 -6.53
CA LEU A 76 3.71 0.36 -5.69
C LEU A 76 2.49 -0.23 -6.41
N CYS A 77 1.68 0.62 -7.02
CA CYS A 77 0.48 0.22 -7.75
C CYS A 77 0.83 -0.62 -8.99
N ALA A 78 1.91 -0.30 -9.71
CA ALA A 78 2.38 -1.10 -10.85
C ALA A 78 2.76 -2.52 -10.42
N HIS A 79 3.50 -2.67 -9.31
CA HIS A 79 3.83 -3.99 -8.77
C HIS A 79 2.60 -4.77 -8.30
N LEU A 80 1.67 -4.09 -7.61
CA LEU A 80 0.42 -4.72 -7.18
C LEU A 80 -0.41 -5.18 -8.38
N GLN A 81 -0.57 -4.34 -9.41
CA GLN A 81 -1.31 -4.71 -10.61
C GLN A 81 -0.75 -5.98 -11.28
N ALA A 82 0.57 -6.18 -11.25
CA ALA A 82 1.20 -7.38 -11.80
C ALA A 82 0.93 -8.65 -10.97
N SER A 83 0.61 -8.53 -9.68
CA SER A 83 0.26 -9.67 -8.82
C SER A 83 -1.24 -9.95 -8.73
N LEU A 84 -2.08 -9.03 -9.22
CA LEU A 84 -3.53 -9.20 -9.25
C LEU A 84 -3.98 -10.12 -10.42
N PRO A 85 -5.12 -10.81 -10.28
CA PRO A 85 -5.75 -11.53 -11.39
C PRO A 85 -5.99 -10.63 -12.61
N GLN A 86 -5.89 -11.16 -13.82
CA GLN A 86 -6.02 -10.39 -15.08
C GLN A 86 -7.33 -9.60 -15.21
N HIS A 87 -8.40 -10.07 -14.58
CA HIS A 87 -9.71 -9.42 -14.59
C HIS A 87 -9.87 -8.35 -13.48
N ARG A 88 -8.82 -8.06 -12.72
CA ARG A 88 -8.75 -6.96 -11.73
C ARG A 88 -7.91 -5.83 -12.30
N THR A 89 -8.45 -4.62 -12.24
CA THR A 89 -7.77 -3.41 -12.74
C THR A 89 -7.59 -2.40 -11.62
N LEU A 90 -6.39 -1.84 -11.51
CA LEU A 90 -6.05 -0.75 -10.61
C LEU A 90 -5.97 0.54 -11.43
N LEU A 91 -6.79 1.52 -11.05
CA LEU A 91 -6.81 2.85 -11.66
C LEU A 91 -6.10 3.81 -10.71
N VAL A 92 -5.14 4.59 -11.22
CA VAL A 92 -4.27 5.43 -10.40
C VAL A 92 -4.35 6.87 -10.88
N SER A 93 -4.58 7.82 -9.97
CA SER A 93 -4.64 9.26 -10.25
C SER A 93 -4.05 10.05 -9.09
N LEU A 94 -2.84 10.57 -9.23
CA LEU A 94 -2.07 11.12 -8.12
C LEU A 94 -1.62 12.55 -8.39
N ASP A 95 -2.01 13.47 -7.50
CA ASP A 95 -1.36 14.76 -7.36
C ASP A 95 0.04 14.56 -6.78
N GLN A 96 0.97 15.44 -7.17
CA GLN A 96 2.31 15.47 -6.61
C GLN A 96 2.27 15.95 -5.16
N VAL A 97 2.83 15.16 -4.24
CA VAL A 97 2.86 15.46 -2.80
C VAL A 97 4.15 14.96 -2.22
N GLU A 98 4.87 15.83 -1.53
CA GLU A 98 6.05 15.46 -0.76
C GLU A 98 5.65 15.13 0.69
N VAL A 99 6.13 13.99 1.20
CA VAL A 99 5.92 13.55 2.58
C VAL A 99 7.18 12.95 3.16
N SER A 100 7.27 12.81 4.48
CA SER A 100 8.39 12.09 5.08
C SER A 100 8.41 10.62 4.65
N ALA A 101 9.62 10.06 4.62
CA ALA A 101 9.92 8.64 4.60
C ALA A 101 8.90 7.73 5.29
N GLU A 102 8.70 7.98 6.58
CA GLU A 102 7.85 7.20 7.45
C GLU A 102 6.38 7.31 7.04
N THR A 103 5.97 8.50 6.61
CA THR A 103 4.62 8.76 6.11
C THR A 103 4.37 8.01 4.81
N ALA A 104 5.30 8.07 3.84
CA ALA A 104 5.20 7.32 2.59
C ALA A 104 5.07 5.81 2.85
N ALA A 105 5.90 5.26 3.75
CA ALA A 105 5.85 3.85 4.11
C ALA A 105 4.50 3.43 4.71
N SER A 106 3.98 4.27 5.59
CA SER A 106 2.69 4.09 6.23
C SER A 106 1.55 4.08 5.20
N LEU A 107 1.53 5.07 4.31
CA LEU A 107 0.53 5.21 3.27
C LEU A 107 0.59 4.07 2.24
N GLY A 108 1.78 3.62 1.87
CA GLY A 108 1.94 2.47 0.99
C GLY A 108 1.41 1.17 1.59
N MET A 109 1.70 0.91 2.86
CA MET A 109 1.15 -0.26 3.56
C MET A 109 -0.39 -0.19 3.66
N LEU A 110 -0.92 1.00 3.94
CA LEU A 110 -2.37 1.24 3.97
C LEU A 110 -3.01 0.97 2.60
N ALA A 111 -2.41 1.50 1.52
CA ALA A 111 -2.87 1.29 0.16
C ALA A 111 -2.89 -0.20 -0.21
N VAL A 112 -1.81 -0.95 0.09
CA VAL A 112 -1.73 -2.40 -0.17
C VAL A 112 -2.87 -3.15 0.50
N GLU A 113 -3.10 -2.94 1.81
CA GLU A 113 -4.17 -3.65 2.51
C GLU A 113 -5.56 -3.30 1.96
N LEU A 114 -5.80 -2.02 1.65
CA LEU A 114 -7.09 -1.59 1.12
C LEU A 114 -7.34 -2.12 -0.29
N ILE A 115 -6.35 -2.07 -1.18
CA ILE A 115 -6.45 -2.59 -2.54
C ILE A 115 -6.67 -4.10 -2.53
N ILE A 116 -5.92 -4.84 -1.73
CA ILE A 116 -6.07 -6.30 -1.61
C ILE A 116 -7.47 -6.64 -1.06
N ASN A 117 -7.93 -5.92 -0.02
CA ASN A 117 -9.26 -6.14 0.54
C ASN A 117 -10.36 -5.83 -0.48
N ALA A 118 -10.24 -4.75 -1.25
CA ALA A 118 -11.18 -4.43 -2.31
C ALA A 118 -11.19 -5.53 -3.39
N CYS A 119 -10.03 -5.99 -3.86
CA CYS A 119 -9.96 -7.06 -4.87
C CYS A 119 -10.58 -8.38 -4.42
N LYS A 120 -10.47 -8.70 -3.12
CA LYS A 120 -11.01 -9.93 -2.51
C LYS A 120 -12.49 -9.84 -2.19
N HIS A 121 -12.94 -8.69 -1.68
CA HIS A 121 -14.25 -8.57 -1.08
C HIS A 121 -15.23 -7.75 -1.90
N ALA A 122 -14.80 -6.80 -2.73
CA ALA A 122 -15.72 -5.97 -3.51
C ALA A 122 -16.37 -6.75 -4.66
N TYR A 123 -15.61 -7.66 -5.30
CA TYR A 123 -16.02 -8.35 -6.51
C TYR A 123 -16.05 -9.88 -6.31
N PRO A 124 -16.96 -10.61 -6.99
CA PRO A 124 -16.86 -12.07 -7.11
C PRO A 124 -15.53 -12.48 -7.76
N ALA A 125 -15.02 -13.66 -7.41
CA ALA A 125 -13.68 -14.13 -7.81
C ALA A 125 -13.45 -14.12 -9.33
N ASP A 126 -14.46 -14.42 -10.14
CA ASP A 126 -14.33 -14.55 -11.60
C ASP A 126 -14.95 -13.39 -12.39
N CYS A 127 -15.47 -12.36 -11.70
CA CYS A 127 -16.07 -11.21 -12.36
C CYS A 127 -15.05 -10.08 -12.48
N PRO A 128 -15.02 -9.32 -13.59
CA PRO A 128 -14.16 -8.14 -13.68
C PRO A 128 -14.45 -7.11 -12.58
N GLY A 129 -13.43 -6.39 -12.15
CA GLY A 129 -13.57 -5.37 -11.13
C GLY A 129 -12.42 -4.38 -11.11
N ALA A 130 -12.75 -3.10 -10.85
CA ALA A 130 -11.76 -2.03 -10.78
C ALA A 130 -11.61 -1.51 -9.34
N VAL A 131 -10.39 -1.23 -8.93
CA VAL A 131 -10.10 -0.48 -7.70
C VAL A 131 -9.41 0.80 -8.12
N ALA A 132 -9.90 1.94 -7.65
CA ALA A 132 -9.28 3.23 -7.90
C ALA A 132 -8.49 3.66 -6.66
N LEU A 133 -7.24 4.05 -6.85
CA LEU A 133 -6.45 4.76 -5.86
C LEU A 133 -6.25 6.18 -6.39
N SER A 134 -6.60 7.18 -5.58
CA SER A 134 -6.36 8.58 -5.91
C SER A 134 -5.75 9.35 -4.76
N LEU A 135 -4.89 10.31 -5.10
CA LEU A 135 -4.26 11.23 -4.18
C LEU A 135 -4.58 12.64 -4.68
N SER A 136 -5.21 13.44 -3.85
CA SER A 136 -5.56 14.81 -4.19
C SER A 136 -5.15 15.76 -3.08
N THR A 137 -4.74 16.97 -3.41
CA THR A 137 -4.43 18.02 -2.44
C THR A 137 -5.51 19.10 -2.42
N LEU A 138 -5.92 19.53 -1.22
CA LEU A 138 -6.82 20.66 -1.05
C LEU A 138 -6.46 21.42 0.23
N ALA A 139 -6.23 22.73 0.11
CA ALA A 139 -5.99 23.64 1.23
C ALA A 139 -4.91 23.16 2.24
N GLY A 140 -3.80 22.61 1.75
CA GLY A 140 -2.69 22.11 2.59
C GLY A 140 -2.92 20.73 3.23
N GLN A 141 -4.01 20.07 2.87
CA GLN A 141 -4.33 18.71 3.29
C GLN A 141 -4.23 17.77 2.09
N ALA A 142 -3.55 16.64 2.27
CA ALA A 142 -3.58 15.54 1.32
C ALA A 142 -4.75 14.61 1.65
N ARG A 143 -5.47 14.19 0.61
CA ARG A 143 -6.51 13.16 0.69
C ARG A 143 -6.10 11.97 -0.17
N LEU A 144 -5.87 10.84 0.48
CA LEU A 144 -5.70 9.54 -0.17
C LEU A 144 -7.05 8.81 -0.17
N THR A 145 -7.53 8.43 -1.34
CA THR A 145 -8.80 7.75 -1.53
C THR A 145 -8.58 6.39 -2.20
N ILE A 146 -9.17 5.34 -1.64
CA ILE A 146 -9.26 4.02 -2.28
C ILE A 146 -10.75 3.70 -2.46
N GLU A 147 -11.16 3.41 -3.68
CA GLU A 147 -12.55 3.17 -4.04
C GLU A 147 -12.72 1.91 -4.88
N ASP A 148 -13.74 1.12 -4.57
CA ASP A 148 -14.27 0.06 -5.42
C ASP A 148 -15.69 0.38 -5.87
N LYS A 149 -16.16 -0.30 -6.93
CA LYS A 149 -17.53 -0.24 -7.45
C LYS A 149 -18.27 -1.56 -7.24
N GLY A 150 -17.84 -2.35 -6.26
CA GLY A 150 -18.36 -3.68 -6.01
C GLY A 150 -19.59 -3.70 -5.11
N ARG A 151 -19.78 -4.81 -4.38
CA ARG A 151 -20.93 -5.01 -3.50
C ARG A 151 -20.96 -4.10 -2.26
N GLY A 152 -19.90 -3.31 -2.04
CA GLY A 152 -19.77 -2.44 -0.89
C GLY A 152 -19.42 -3.17 0.41
N ARG A 153 -19.08 -2.40 1.43
CA ARG A 153 -18.77 -2.93 2.76
C ARG A 153 -20.06 -3.29 3.51
N PRO A 154 -20.14 -4.49 4.12
CA PRO A 154 -21.30 -4.86 4.93
C PRO A 154 -21.46 -3.90 6.13
N ARG A 155 -22.72 -3.58 6.48
CA ARG A 155 -23.09 -2.69 7.60
C ARG A 155 -22.56 -3.18 8.95
N VAL A 156 -22.41 -4.49 9.09
CA VAL A 156 -21.75 -5.12 10.23
C VAL A 156 -20.36 -5.53 9.76
N ALA A 157 -19.32 -5.01 10.40
CA ALA A 157 -17.95 -5.44 10.11
C ALA A 157 -17.86 -6.95 10.36
N ALA A 158 -17.51 -7.72 9.34
CA ALA A 158 -17.08 -9.11 9.54
C ALA A 158 -15.91 -9.14 10.53
N GLN A 159 -15.63 -10.33 11.11
CA GLN A 159 -14.54 -10.53 12.08
C GLN A 159 -13.30 -9.71 11.73
N ARG A 160 -12.80 -8.93 12.70
CA ARG A 160 -11.61 -8.10 12.55
C ARG A 160 -10.40 -8.96 12.22
N GLY A 161 -10.07 -9.05 10.94
CA GLY A 161 -8.83 -9.68 10.47
C GLY A 161 -7.62 -8.76 10.65
N LEU A 162 -6.42 -9.32 10.49
CA LEU A 162 -5.14 -8.61 10.58
C LEU A 162 -5.08 -7.33 9.72
N GLY A 163 -5.73 -7.34 8.54
CA GLY A 163 -5.75 -6.16 7.65
C GLY A 163 -6.46 -4.95 8.28
N SER A 164 -7.57 -5.18 8.99
CA SER A 164 -8.28 -4.11 9.70
C SER A 164 -7.47 -3.52 10.85
N LEU A 165 -6.69 -4.35 11.56
CA LEU A 165 -5.79 -3.90 12.62
C LEU A 165 -4.65 -3.03 12.07
N LEU A 166 -4.10 -3.37 10.90
CA LEU A 166 -3.05 -2.58 10.26
C LEU A 166 -3.56 -1.24 9.74
N ILE A 167 -4.78 -1.21 9.19
CA ILE A 167 -5.44 0.03 8.81
C ILE A 167 -5.59 0.93 10.03
N ASP A 168 -6.18 0.42 11.12
CA ASP A 168 -6.40 1.18 12.36
C ASP A 168 -5.07 1.67 12.97
N ALA A 169 -4.04 0.82 13.01
CA ALA A 169 -2.71 1.18 13.52
C ALA A 169 -2.04 2.26 12.65
N THR A 170 -2.21 2.19 11.33
CA THR A 170 -1.63 3.17 10.40
C THR A 170 -2.31 4.52 10.52
N VAL A 171 -3.64 4.55 10.57
CA VAL A 171 -4.41 5.79 10.77
C VAL A 171 -3.99 6.47 12.08
N LYS A 172 -3.85 5.69 13.16
CA LYS A 172 -3.41 6.20 14.46
C LYS A 172 -1.97 6.74 14.42
N ARG A 173 -1.04 6.01 13.81
CA ARG A 173 0.37 6.41 13.68
C ARG A 173 0.52 7.73 12.91
N LEU A 174 -0.25 7.89 11.84
CA LEU A 174 -0.24 9.10 11.02
C LEU A 174 -0.98 10.29 11.65
N ASN A 175 -1.62 10.08 12.81
CA ASN A 175 -2.55 11.04 13.41
C ASN A 175 -3.57 11.59 12.36
N ALA A 176 -4.01 10.71 11.47
CA ALA A 176 -4.83 11.05 10.32
C ALA A 176 -6.32 10.84 10.62
N ILE A 177 -7.17 11.51 9.85
CA ILE A 177 -8.62 11.29 9.90
C ILE A 177 -8.98 10.30 8.79
N ALA A 178 -9.69 9.23 9.12
CA ALA A 178 -10.13 8.22 8.16
C ALA A 178 -11.65 8.09 8.15
N VAL A 179 -12.25 8.00 6.96
CA VAL A 179 -13.71 7.87 6.78
C VAL A 179 -13.99 6.76 5.78
N TRP A 180 -14.96 5.90 6.14
CA TRP A 180 -15.52 4.89 5.24
C TRP A 180 -16.88 5.36 4.74
N GLU A 181 -17.09 5.34 3.43
CA GLU A 181 -18.31 5.79 2.76
C GLU A 181 -18.86 4.70 1.84
N GLN A 182 -20.18 4.69 1.62
CA GLN A 182 -20.78 3.91 0.55
C GLN A 182 -20.65 4.69 -0.76
N ALA A 183 -19.96 4.11 -1.75
CA ALA A 183 -19.75 4.73 -3.07
C ALA A 183 -20.94 4.52 -4.03
N SER A 184 -21.89 3.66 -3.67
CA SER A 184 -23.16 3.39 -4.38
C SER A 184 -23.03 3.31 -5.92
N PRO A 185 -22.54 2.18 -6.46
CA PRO A 185 -22.14 0.95 -5.77
C PRO A 185 -20.73 1.03 -5.17
N GLY A 186 -20.44 0.15 -4.22
CA GLY A 186 -19.09 -0.06 -3.70
C GLY A 186 -18.74 0.66 -2.40
N THR A 187 -17.45 0.64 -2.08
CA THR A 187 -16.88 1.21 -0.86
C THR A 187 -15.86 2.28 -1.22
N ARG A 188 -15.88 3.41 -0.51
CA ARG A 188 -14.82 4.40 -0.55
C ARG A 188 -14.19 4.54 0.82
N PHE A 189 -12.87 4.49 0.86
CA PHE A 189 -12.06 4.85 2.01
C PHE A 189 -11.34 6.17 1.72
N ASN A 190 -11.50 7.15 2.59
CA ASN A 190 -10.78 8.42 2.53
C ASN A 190 -9.88 8.54 3.75
N LEU A 191 -8.61 8.84 3.54
CA LEU A 191 -7.66 9.27 4.56
C LEU A 191 -7.29 10.72 4.31
N TYR A 192 -7.37 11.54 5.35
CA TYR A 192 -6.99 12.95 5.32
C TYR A 192 -5.74 13.16 6.19
N LEU A 193 -4.69 13.68 5.57
CA LEU A 193 -3.39 13.92 6.17
C LEU A 193 -3.05 15.41 6.10
N ASN A 194 -2.68 16.00 7.23
CA ASN A 194 -2.16 17.37 7.27
C ASN A 194 -0.69 17.35 6.87
N LEU A 195 -0.34 18.06 5.78
CA LEU A 195 1.03 18.12 5.28
C LEU A 195 1.93 19.03 6.11
N HIS A 196 1.34 19.93 6.90
CA HIS A 196 2.01 20.82 7.83
C HIS A 196 1.35 20.73 9.21
N PRO A 197 1.69 19.73 10.04
CA PRO A 197 1.22 19.69 11.43
C PRO A 197 1.83 20.88 12.20
N GLN A 198 0.99 21.62 12.94
CA GLN A 198 1.41 22.70 13.85
C GLN A 198 2.10 22.15 15.10
#